data_AF-A0A318TK52-F1
#
_entry.id   AF-A0A318TK52-F1
#
_cell.length_a   1.000
_cell.length_b   1.000
_cell.length_c   1.000
_cell.angle_alpha   90.00
_cell.angle_beta   90.00
_cell.angle_gamma   90.00
#
_symmetry.space_group_name_H-M   'P 1'
#
loop_
_entity.id
_entity.type
_entity.pdbx_description
1 polymer ?
#
loop_
_entity_poly.entity_id
_entity_poly.type
_entity_poly.pdbx_seq_one_letter_code
_entity_poly.pdbx_strand_id
1 'polypeptide(L)' 'MGEPRYQWGQRVKASIDLCNDGSFPDQPDGALLVPTGDTGEIVNIGFHVESNTPVYLVEFGASRLVGCLEDEIIAL' A
#
# COMPACT_ATOMS: atom_id res chain seq x y z
N MET A 1 15.34 -13.25 1.02
CA MET A 1 14.90 -12.33 -0.04
C MET A 1 13.50 -12.78 -0.40
N GLY A 2 12.48 -12.07 0.09
CA GLY A 2 11.09 -12.41 -0.24
C GLY A 2 10.80 -11.89 -1.64
N GLU A 3 10.46 -12.77 -2.55
CA GLU A 3 9.98 -12.34 -3.87
C GLU A 3 8.64 -11.61 -3.67
N PRO A 4 8.42 -10.47 -4.35
CA PRO A 4 7.15 -9.78 -4.24
C PRO A 4 6.03 -10.67 -4.79
N ARG A 5 5.01 -10.91 -3.97
CA ARG A 5 3.82 -11.69 -4.31
C ARG A 5 2.97 -11.03 -5.38
N TYR A 6 2.92 -9.70 -5.39
CA TYR A 6 2.11 -8.93 -6.33
C TYR A 6 2.96 -8.24 -7.40
N GLN A 7 2.32 -7.84 -8.50
CA GLN A 7 2.98 -7.26 -9.66
C GLN A 7 2.50 -5.84 -9.97
N TRP A 8 3.33 -5.10 -10.70
CA TRP A 8 2.96 -3.79 -11.24
C TRP A 8 1.73 -3.89 -12.16
N GLY A 9 0.80 -2.95 -12.04
CA GLY A 9 -0.49 -2.93 -12.74
C GLY A 9 -1.53 -3.89 -12.17
N GLN A 10 -1.21 -4.65 -11.11
CA GLN A 10 -2.16 -5.55 -10.48
C GLN A 10 -3.16 -4.78 -9.63
N ARG A 11 -4.45 -5.13 -9.77
CA ARG A 11 -5.50 -4.61 -8.90
C ARG A 11 -5.55 -5.34 -7.57
N VAL A 12 -5.66 -4.55 -6.52
CA VAL A 12 -5.73 -5.01 -5.14
C VAL A 12 -6.84 -4.28 -4.40
N LYS A 13 -7.19 -4.78 -3.23
CA LYS A 13 -8.02 -4.07 -2.26
C LYS A 13 -7.36 -4.04 -0.89
N ALA A 14 -7.62 -2.98 -0.13
CA ALA A 14 -7.21 -2.88 1.25
C ALA A 14 -7.90 -3.99 2.07
N SER A 15 -7.12 -4.83 2.75
CA SER A 15 -7.65 -5.88 3.63
C SER A 15 -7.94 -5.37 5.04
N ILE A 16 -7.36 -4.22 5.40
CA ILE A 16 -7.55 -3.50 6.65
C ILE A 16 -7.61 -1.99 6.37
N ASP A 17 -7.92 -1.20 7.40
CA ASP A 17 -7.86 0.25 7.34
C ASP A 17 -6.39 0.69 7.28
N LEU A 18 -6.01 1.38 6.20
CA LEU A 18 -4.67 1.93 6.04
C LEU A 18 -4.64 3.30 6.70
N CYS A 19 -3.93 3.39 7.82
CA CYS A 19 -3.71 4.64 8.55
C CYS A 19 -2.32 5.19 8.25
N ASN A 20 -2.18 6.51 8.30
CA ASN A 20 -0.90 7.17 8.13
C ASN A 20 0.02 6.82 9.30
N ASP A 21 1.21 6.30 9.01
CA ASP A 21 2.28 6.01 9.97
C ASP A 21 3.32 7.14 10.07
N GLY A 22 2.98 8.30 9.49
CA GLY A 22 3.85 9.47 9.37
C GLY A 22 4.59 9.57 8.04
N SER A 23 4.45 8.58 7.14
CA SER A 23 5.06 8.62 5.80
C SER A 23 4.25 9.42 4.76
N PHE A 24 2.94 9.58 4.96
CA PHE A 24 2.08 10.30 4.04
C PHE A 24 2.04 11.79 4.37
N PRO A 25 2.41 12.69 3.42
CA PRO A 25 2.42 14.14 3.65
C PRO A 25 1.00 14.70 3.82
N ASP A 26 0.89 15.84 4.49
CA ASP A 26 -0.36 16.59 4.66
C ASP A 26 -1.48 15.86 5.44
N GLN A 27 -1.18 14.72 6.07
CA GLN A 27 -2.08 14.02 6.98
C GLN A 27 -1.39 13.80 8.34
N PRO A 28 -2.13 13.90 9.45
CA PRO A 28 -1.56 13.59 10.76
C PRO A 28 -1.26 12.08 10.88
N ASP A 29 -0.35 11.75 11.79
CA ASP A 29 -0.11 10.37 12.21
C ASP A 29 -1.41 9.74 12.75
N GLY A 30 -1.69 8.50 12.36
CA GLY A 30 -2.92 7.77 12.66
C GLY A 30 -4.15 8.18 11.84
N ALA A 31 -4.04 9.11 10.88
CA ALA A 31 -5.17 9.47 10.02
C ALA A 31 -5.56 8.33 9.08
N LEU A 32 -6.84 8.03 8.96
CA LEU A 32 -7.33 7.06 7.99
C LEU A 32 -7.07 7.55 6.55
N LEU A 33 -6.20 6.85 5.83
CA LEU A 33 -5.88 7.16 4.43
C LEU A 33 -6.80 6.41 3.47
N VAL A 34 -7.00 5.10 3.71
CA VAL A 34 -7.81 4.24 2.85
C VAL A 34 -8.61 3.28 3.74
N PRO A 35 -9.94 3.26 3.64
CA PRO A 35 -10.77 2.33 4.39
C PRO A 35 -10.62 0.90 3.84
N THR A 36 -10.85 -0.08 4.71
CA THR A 36 -10.91 -1.49 4.35
C THR A 36 -11.88 -1.72 3.19
N GLY A 37 -11.46 -2.49 2.20
CA GLY A 37 -12.28 -2.86 1.04
C GLY A 37 -12.16 -1.91 -0.15
N ASP A 38 -11.56 -0.73 0.01
CA ASP A 38 -11.26 0.14 -1.12
C ASP A 38 -10.24 -0.52 -2.06
N THR A 39 -10.46 -0.31 -3.35
CA THR A 39 -9.65 -0.92 -4.41
C THR A 39 -8.62 0.06 -4.95
N GLY A 40 -7.44 -0.45 -5.31
CA GLY A 40 -6.38 0.32 -5.92
C GLY A 40 -5.57 -0.50 -6.93
N GLU A 41 -4.59 0.14 -7.54
CA GLU A 41 -3.67 -0.48 -8.49
C GLU A 41 -2.22 -0.31 -8.04
N ILE A 42 -1.43 -1.39 -8.11
CA ILE A 42 -0.01 -1.33 -7.77
C ILE A 42 0.75 -0.58 -8.88
N VAL A 43 1.30 0.57 -8.54
CA VAL A 43 2.06 1.41 -9.49
C VAL A 43 3.57 1.39 -9.24
N ASN A 44 4.01 0.86 -8.10
CA ASN A 44 5.43 0.62 -7.81
C ASN A 44 5.61 -0.49 -6.77
N ILE A 45 6.75 -1.18 -6.80
CA ILE A 45 7.14 -2.17 -5.79
C ILE A 45 8.53 -1.77 -5.31
N GLY A 46 8.57 -1.24 -4.10
CA GLY A 46 9.80 -0.92 -3.38
C GLY A 46 10.18 -2.03 -2.41
N PHE A 47 11.35 -1.86 -1.78
CA PHE A 47 11.79 -2.72 -0.70
C PHE A 47 12.26 -1.85 0.46
N HIS A 48 11.85 -2.19 1.67
CA HIS A 48 12.38 -1.58 2.87
C HIS A 48 13.85 -2.01 3.01
N VAL A 49 14.78 -1.06 2.96
CA VAL A 49 16.22 -1.32 2.75
C VAL A 49 16.83 -2.13 3.90
N GLU A 50 16.38 -1.93 5.13
CA GLU A 50 16.93 -2.59 6.31
C GLU A 50 16.35 -4.00 6.54
N SER A 51 15.06 -4.19 6.28
CA SER A 51 14.37 -5.47 6.52
C SER A 51 14.21 -6.34 5.26
N ASN A 52 14.51 -5.79 4.09
CA ASN A 52 14.30 -6.40 2.77
C ASN A 52 12.84 -6.86 2.57
N THR A 53 11.90 -6.14 3.17
CA THR A 53 10.45 -6.39 3.08
C THR A 53 9.90 -5.69 1.85
N PRO A 54 9.12 -6.36 0.98
CA PRO A 54 8.48 -5.70 -0.15
C PRO A 54 7.44 -4.69 0.34
N VAL A 55 7.44 -3.51 -0.27
CA VAL A 55 6.47 -2.44 -0.04
C VAL A 55 5.80 -2.12 -1.37
N TYR A 56 4.49 -2.27 -1.43
CA TYR A 56 3.70 -2.04 -2.64
C TYR A 56 3.14 -0.63 -2.61
N LEU A 57 3.52 0.20 -3.58
CA LEU A 57 2.91 1.50 -3.74
C LEU A 57 1.63 1.34 -4.55
N VAL A 58 0.50 1.60 -3.91
CA VAL A 58 -0.83 1.42 -4.49
C VAL A 58 -1.48 2.78 -4.70
N GLU A 59 -1.98 3.02 -5.91
CA GLU A 59 -2.83 4.16 -6.22
C GLU A 59 -4.28 3.82 -5.90
N PHE A 60 -4.82 4.47 -4.88
CA PHE A 60 -6.23 4.40 -4.50
C PHE A 60 -6.98 5.64 -4.98
N GLY A 61 -8.18 5.43 -5.52
CA GLY A 61 -9.02 6.52 -6.01
C GLY A 61 -8.37 7.35 -7.11
N ALA A 62 -8.57 8.67 -7.09
CA ALA A 62 -8.15 9.55 -8.19
C ALA A 62 -6.72 10.08 -8.09
N SER A 63 -6.07 10.04 -6.92
CA SER A 63 -4.73 10.62 -6.73
C SER A 63 -4.09 10.27 -5.37
N ARG A 64 -4.37 9.12 -4.77
CA ARG A 64 -3.83 8.77 -3.44
C ARG A 64 -2.87 7.59 -3.53
N LEU A 65 -1.56 7.88 -3.42
CA LEU A 65 -0.51 6.87 -3.42
C LEU A 65 -0.16 6.47 -2.00
N VAL A 66 -0.39 5.22 -1.64
CA VAL A 66 -0.13 4.69 -0.29
C VAL A 66 0.81 3.50 -0.40
N GLY A 67 1.89 3.54 0.39
CA GLY A 67 2.76 2.38 0.57
C GLY A 67 2.05 1.37 1.47
N CYS A 68 1.91 0.13 0.98
CA CYS A 68 1.24 -0.95 1.69
C CYS A 68 2.18 -2.14 1.82
N LEU A 69 2.12 -2.85 2.93
CA LEU A 69 2.76 -4.14 3.11
C LEU A 69 1.94 -5.25 2.43
N GLU A 70 2.57 -6.40 2.22
CA GLU A 70 1.91 -7.55 1.57
C GLU A 70 0.64 -8.01 2.28
N ASP A 71 0.63 -7.99 3.62
CA ASP A 71 -0.49 -8.44 4.45
C ASP A 71 -1.62 -7.40 4.58
N GLU A 72 -1.41 -6.16 4.13
CA GLU A 72 -2.38 -5.08 4.22
C GLU A 72 -3.28 -5.01 2.98
N ILE A 73 -2.91 -5.70 1.90
CA ILE A 73 -3.62 -5.72 0.63
C ILE A 73 -3.87 -7.15 0.16
N ILE A 74 -4.95 -7.35 -0.59
CA ILE A 74 -5.22 -8.62 -1.26
C ILE A 74 -5.58 -8.41 -2.73
N ALA A 75 -5.12 -9.32 -3.57
CA ALA A 75 -5.42 -9.33 -5.00
C ALA A 75 -6.94 -9.45 -5.26
N LEU A 76 -7.41 -8.73 -6.28
CA LEU A 76 -8.77 -8.86 -6.82
C LEU A 76 -8.87 -9.96 -7.87
#